data_AF-A0A7S3SY76-F1
#
_entry.id   AF-A0A7S3SY76-F1
#
_cell.length_a   1.000
_cell.length_b   1.000
_cell.length_c   1.000
_cell.angle_alpha   90.00
_cell.angle_beta   90.00
_cell.angle_gamma   90.00
#
_symmetry.space_group_name_H-M   'P 1'
#
loop_
_entity.id
_entity.type
_entity.pdbx_description
1 polymer ?
#
loop_
_entity_poly.entity_id
_entity_poly.type
_entity_poly.pdbx_seq_one_letter_code
_entity_poly.pdbx_strand_id
1 'polypeptide(L)'
;MQSREMQSRALSAELGAPRGIRSHHLSVGTNVDFRQLYFRTAHKLQVSRACEPSDIIWRNLRYSRATMRAAGVRTTLLVALFSCLSTAAITVANFMGTSHSSGAITTVWVTMVIIASNVVIFNLVPYFAVRRERHHYRSYQHMHMLLKMTFFQIFNTSVSVLAFLFLTWDVDSNTACPLSSPSSGRARPAFACTHMRLGGPGLLEIDVDALCVSHWYSTGALVLMNGLFGDLAVILGIIEFVRPEKLFARRVRALHAATQTEMNEGYELDADLYLPFRYQLTLKVVFLTAMFCPAIPLLLPFASAFMFASHRVDRHSRSARRESIISAVINHSLLILGTTCCACSSRRRA
;
A
#
# COMPACT_ATOMS: atom_id res chain seq x y z
N MET A 1 8.85 51.97 -1.70
CA MET A 1 7.58 51.22 -1.92
C MET A 1 6.51 51.99 -2.70
N GLN A 2 6.59 53.32 -2.86
CA GLN A 2 5.60 54.13 -3.59
C GLN A 2 5.71 54.14 -5.13
N SER A 3 6.77 53.55 -5.70
CA SER A 3 7.03 53.59 -7.15
C SER A 3 6.40 52.44 -7.94
N ARG A 4 5.95 51.36 -7.27
CA ARG A 4 5.29 50.23 -7.95
C ARG A 4 3.78 50.39 -8.16
N GLU A 5 3.13 51.32 -7.46
CA GLU A 5 1.69 51.58 -7.66
C GLU A 5 1.39 52.44 -8.91
N MET A 6 2.35 53.23 -9.40
CA MET A 6 2.13 54.03 -10.61
C MET A 6 2.25 53.21 -11.91
N GLN A 7 3.04 52.13 -11.91
CA GLN A 7 3.13 51.24 -13.09
C GLN A 7 1.90 50.34 -13.28
N SER A 8 1.13 50.08 -12.22
CA SER A 8 -0.13 49.32 -12.32
C SER A 8 -1.27 50.11 -12.97
N ARG A 9 -1.21 51.46 -12.99
CA ARG A 9 -2.29 52.30 -13.55
C ARG A 9 -2.08 52.64 -15.03
N ALA A 10 -0.84 52.61 -15.52
CA ALA A 10 -0.56 52.84 -16.95
C ALA A 10 -0.94 51.62 -17.83
N LEU A 11 -0.94 50.41 -17.27
CA LEU A 11 -1.25 49.18 -18.02
C LEU A 11 -2.76 48.88 -18.15
N SER A 12 -3.61 49.61 -17.42
CA SER A 12 -5.07 49.49 -17.53
C SER A 12 -5.71 50.46 -18.52
N ALA A 13 -4.94 51.35 -19.15
CA ALA A 13 -5.45 52.38 -20.07
C ALA A 13 -5.38 52.00 -21.56
N GLU A 14 -4.70 50.91 -21.94
CA GLU A 14 -4.60 50.45 -23.34
C GLU A 14 -5.52 49.29 -23.72
N LEU A 15 -6.29 48.73 -22.78
CA LEU A 15 -7.34 47.76 -23.11
C LEU A 15 -8.63 48.50 -23.46
N GLY A 16 -8.69 48.94 -24.71
CA GLY A 16 -9.88 49.47 -25.34
C GLY A 16 -11.10 48.60 -25.05
N ALA A 17 -12.10 49.24 -24.43
CA ALA A 17 -13.39 48.64 -24.16
C ALA A 17 -13.99 48.07 -25.45
N PRO A 18 -14.27 46.76 -25.54
CA PRO A 18 -15.02 46.23 -26.66
C PRO A 18 -16.42 46.85 -26.64
N ARG A 19 -16.73 47.58 -27.71
CA ARG A 19 -18.07 48.09 -28.04
C ARG A 19 -19.09 46.97 -27.85
N GLY A 20 -20.16 47.30 -27.14
CA GLY A 20 -21.25 46.41 -26.77
C GLY A 20 -21.72 45.51 -27.91
N ILE A 21 -21.41 44.22 -27.78
CA ILE A 21 -22.13 43.18 -28.50
C ILE A 21 -23.41 42.95 -27.71
N ARG A 22 -24.48 43.52 -28.27
CA ARG A 22 -25.88 43.33 -27.92
C ARG A 22 -26.12 41.83 -27.67
N SER A 23 -26.40 41.47 -26.42
CA SER A 23 -26.80 40.12 -26.03
C SER A 23 -28.18 39.84 -26.61
N HIS A 24 -28.22 39.37 -27.86
CA HIS A 24 -29.40 38.73 -28.40
C HIS A 24 -29.57 37.40 -27.68
N HIS A 25 -30.65 37.31 -26.90
CA HIS A 25 -31.28 36.07 -26.49
C HIS A 25 -31.55 35.21 -27.74
N LEU A 26 -30.58 34.37 -28.10
CA LEU A 26 -30.76 33.30 -29.08
C LEU A 26 -30.72 31.99 -28.30
N SER A 27 -31.89 31.66 -27.77
CA SER A 27 -32.25 30.33 -27.32
C SER A 27 -32.47 29.43 -28.53
N VAL A 28 -31.41 29.03 -29.24
CA VAL A 28 -31.47 27.90 -30.17
C VAL A 28 -30.12 27.21 -30.12
N GLY A 29 -30.12 25.98 -29.61
CA GLY A 29 -28.95 25.14 -29.44
C GLY A 29 -28.29 24.79 -30.76
N THR A 30 -27.20 25.48 -31.06
CA THR A 30 -26.09 24.88 -31.80
C THR A 30 -25.00 24.62 -30.79
N ASN A 31 -24.96 23.38 -30.28
CA ASN A 31 -23.73 22.81 -29.75
C ASN A 31 -22.68 23.01 -30.84
N VAL A 32 -21.80 23.98 -30.66
CA VAL A 32 -20.60 24.09 -31.47
C VAL A 32 -19.80 22.84 -31.12
N ASP A 33 -19.94 21.81 -31.95
CA ASP A 33 -19.27 20.53 -31.76
C ASP A 33 -17.79 20.75 -32.06
N PHE A 34 -17.04 21.17 -31.03
CA PHE A 34 -15.58 21.31 -31.07
C PHE A 34 -14.86 20.02 -31.51
N ARG A 35 -15.58 18.90 -31.66
CA ARG A 35 -15.08 17.66 -32.28
C ARG A 35 -14.69 17.80 -33.75
N GLN A 36 -15.26 18.74 -34.51
CA GLN A 36 -15.08 18.74 -35.97
C GLN A 36 -13.91 19.59 -36.50
N LEU A 37 -13.37 20.54 -35.72
CA LEU A 37 -12.58 21.61 -36.34
C LEU A 37 -11.04 21.49 -36.29
N TYR A 38 -10.43 20.51 -35.59
CA TYR A 38 -8.95 20.54 -35.47
C TYR A 38 -8.13 19.25 -35.61
N PHE A 39 -8.70 18.05 -35.81
CA PHE A 39 -7.88 16.84 -35.88
C PHE A 39 -8.24 15.93 -37.04
N ARG A 40 -7.76 16.30 -38.24
CA ARG A 40 -7.70 15.45 -39.43
C ARG A 40 -6.53 14.43 -39.37
N THR A 41 -6.05 14.12 -38.17
CA THR A 41 -4.99 13.15 -37.91
C THR A 41 -5.59 11.82 -37.47
N ALA A 42 -5.09 10.69 -37.97
CA ALA A 42 -5.60 9.34 -37.71
C ALA A 42 -5.54 8.88 -36.24
N HIS A 43 -5.09 9.73 -35.32
CA HIS A 43 -4.96 9.40 -33.89
C HIS A 43 -6.10 10.02 -33.08
N LYS A 44 -6.85 9.15 -32.38
CA LYS A 44 -7.94 9.51 -31.48
C LYS A 44 -7.43 10.40 -30.35
N LEU A 45 -7.77 11.69 -30.37
CA LEU A 45 -7.49 12.61 -29.26
C LEU A 45 -8.28 12.15 -28.03
N GLN A 46 -7.58 11.83 -26.94
CA GLN A 46 -8.22 11.50 -25.68
C GLN A 46 -8.10 12.68 -24.73
N VAL A 47 -9.22 13.37 -24.52
CA VAL A 47 -9.35 14.44 -23.54
C VAL A 47 -9.90 13.84 -22.24
N SER A 48 -9.21 14.09 -21.14
CA SER A 48 -9.67 13.77 -19.78
C SER A 48 -9.66 15.04 -18.94
N ARG A 49 -10.51 15.12 -17.91
CA ARG A 49 -10.48 16.23 -16.95
C ARG A 49 -9.09 16.33 -16.33
N ALA A 50 -8.55 17.54 -16.27
CA ALA A 50 -7.25 17.79 -15.63
C ALA A 50 -7.37 17.61 -14.11
N CYS A 51 -6.39 16.95 -13.51
CA CYS A 51 -6.22 16.86 -12.05
C CYS A 51 -5.66 18.17 -11.49
N GLU A 52 -5.58 18.28 -10.16
CA GLU A 52 -4.88 19.38 -9.49
C GLU A 52 -3.40 19.43 -9.93
N PRO A 53 -2.80 20.63 -10.07
CA PRO A 53 -1.44 20.77 -10.60
C PRO A 53 -0.35 20.12 -9.72
N SER A 54 -0.62 19.95 -8.42
CA SER A 54 0.23 19.24 -7.45
C SER A 54 0.28 17.72 -7.70
N ASP A 55 -0.80 17.14 -8.24
CA ASP A 55 -0.91 15.71 -8.53
C ASP A 55 -0.18 15.34 -9.84
N ILE A 56 0.06 16.32 -10.71
CA ILE A 56 0.70 16.11 -12.01
C ILE A 56 2.22 15.98 -11.84
N ILE A 57 2.77 14.86 -12.31
CA ILE A 57 4.21 14.61 -12.37
C ILE A 57 4.74 15.13 -13.70
N TRP A 58 5.00 16.44 -13.77
CA TRP A 58 5.41 17.15 -14.99
C TRP A 58 6.56 16.48 -15.75
N ARG A 59 7.56 15.95 -15.03
CA ARG A 59 8.71 15.23 -15.62
C ARG A 59 8.33 13.98 -16.42
N ASN A 60 7.19 13.35 -16.10
CA ASN A 60 6.76 12.10 -16.72
C ASN A 60 5.82 12.31 -17.91
N LEU A 61 5.35 13.53 -18.17
CA LEU A 61 4.45 13.84 -19.30
C LEU A 61 5.09 13.55 -20.66
N ARG A 62 6.42 13.49 -20.73
CA ARG A 62 7.18 13.17 -21.95
C ARG A 62 7.03 11.72 -22.41
N TYR A 63 6.56 10.81 -21.55
CA TYR A 63 6.49 9.38 -21.88
C TYR A 63 5.15 9.01 -22.51
N SER A 64 5.23 8.21 -23.58
CA SER A 64 4.06 7.60 -24.21
C SER A 64 3.40 6.55 -23.30
N ARG A 65 2.10 6.32 -23.46
CA ARG A 65 1.35 5.32 -22.67
C ARG A 65 1.87 3.90 -22.85
N ALA A 66 2.35 3.55 -24.05
CA ALA A 66 2.94 2.25 -24.30
C ALA A 66 4.20 2.05 -23.45
N THR A 67 5.08 3.06 -23.40
CA THR A 67 6.28 3.03 -22.56
C THR A 67 5.95 2.92 -21.08
N MET A 68 4.92 3.64 -20.62
CA MET A 68 4.46 3.56 -19.23
C MET A 68 3.92 2.17 -18.86
N ARG A 69 3.09 1.57 -19.72
CA ARG A 69 2.58 0.20 -19.53
C ARG A 69 3.70 -0.83 -19.53
N ALA A 70 4.65 -0.73 -20.46
CA ALA A 70 5.80 -1.63 -20.53
C ALA A 70 6.68 -1.53 -19.27
N ALA A 71 6.88 -0.33 -18.73
CA ALA A 71 7.58 -0.15 -17.45
C ALA A 71 6.79 -0.74 -16.27
N GLY A 72 5.46 -0.55 -16.26
CA GLY A 72 4.56 -1.14 -15.26
C GLY A 72 4.59 -2.67 -15.27
N VAL A 73 4.49 -3.31 -16.43
CA VAL A 73 4.56 -4.77 -16.58
C VAL A 73 5.92 -5.29 -16.12
N ARG A 74 7.02 -4.66 -16.54
CA ARG A 74 8.38 -5.07 -16.15
C ARG A 74 8.58 -5.02 -14.65
N THR A 75 8.13 -3.95 -13.98
CA THR A 75 8.23 -3.83 -12.53
C THR A 75 7.33 -4.85 -11.83
N THR A 76 6.11 -5.10 -12.32
CA THR A 76 5.23 -6.16 -11.78
C THR A 76 5.89 -7.54 -11.89
N LEU A 77 6.50 -7.88 -13.02
CA LEU A 77 7.19 -9.15 -13.21
C LEU A 77 8.38 -9.32 -12.25
N LEU A 78 9.17 -8.25 -12.04
CA LEU A 78 10.25 -8.28 -11.06
C LEU A 78 9.73 -8.51 -9.64
N VAL A 79 8.69 -7.78 -9.23
CA VAL A 79 8.07 -7.98 -7.91
C VAL A 79 7.49 -9.39 -7.78
N ALA A 80 6.85 -9.92 -8.82
CA ALA A 80 6.32 -11.27 -8.82
C ALA A 80 7.43 -12.32 -8.61
N LEU A 81 8.57 -12.18 -9.29
CA LEU A 81 9.72 -13.06 -9.12
C LEU A 81 10.25 -13.02 -7.68
N PHE A 82 10.42 -11.81 -7.11
CA PHE A 82 10.82 -11.65 -5.72
C PHE A 82 9.77 -12.22 -4.74
N SER A 83 8.49 -12.08 -5.06
CA SER A 83 7.40 -12.67 -4.26
C SER A 83 7.49 -14.19 -4.27
N CYS A 84 7.68 -14.83 -5.42
CA CYS A 84 7.84 -16.29 -5.51
C CYS A 84 9.07 -16.78 -4.73
N LEU A 85 10.20 -16.08 -4.85
CA LEU A 85 11.41 -16.39 -4.09
C LEU A 85 11.16 -16.26 -2.57
N SER A 86 10.44 -15.21 -2.17
CA SER A 86 10.04 -15.01 -0.78
C SER A 86 9.12 -16.12 -0.29
N THR A 87 8.14 -16.56 -1.09
CA THR A 87 7.24 -17.66 -0.75
C THR A 87 8.03 -18.96 -0.57
N ALA A 88 8.95 -19.26 -1.49
CA ALA A 88 9.81 -20.42 -1.39
C ALA A 88 10.67 -20.39 -0.12
N ALA A 89 11.26 -19.25 0.23
CA ALA A 89 12.04 -19.08 1.46
C ALA A 89 11.19 -19.32 2.72
N ILE A 90 9.96 -18.80 2.75
CA ILE A 90 9.02 -19.02 3.85
C ILE A 90 8.68 -20.52 3.96
N THR A 91 8.37 -21.18 2.85
CA THR A 91 8.01 -22.61 2.84
C THR A 91 9.19 -23.46 3.33
N VAL A 92 10.41 -23.20 2.85
CA VAL A 92 11.62 -23.92 3.26
C VAL A 92 11.93 -23.70 4.75
N ALA A 93 11.85 -22.46 5.24
CA ALA A 93 12.12 -22.15 6.64
C ALA A 93 11.18 -22.91 7.58
N ASN A 94 9.88 -22.91 7.26
CA ASN A 94 8.89 -23.64 8.02
C ASN A 94 9.11 -25.17 7.95
N PHE A 95 9.43 -25.71 6.77
CA PHE A 95 9.76 -27.14 6.62
C PHE A 95 10.98 -27.56 7.46
N MET A 96 12.01 -26.70 7.50
CA MET A 96 13.17 -26.92 8.38
C MET A 96 12.79 -26.83 9.86
N GLY A 97 11.88 -25.92 10.20
CA GLY A 97 11.35 -25.71 11.54
C GLY A 97 10.53 -26.88 12.08
N THR A 98 9.85 -27.63 11.20
CA THR A 98 9.13 -28.86 11.58
C THR A 98 10.04 -30.08 11.68
N SER A 99 11.13 -30.11 10.90
CA SER A 99 12.05 -31.26 10.85
C SER A 99 13.02 -31.31 12.04
N HIS A 100 13.42 -30.16 12.56
CA HIS A 100 14.32 -30.07 13.72
C HIS A 100 13.50 -29.94 15.00
N SER A 101 13.93 -30.56 16.10
CA SER A 101 13.20 -30.63 17.38
C SER A 101 12.53 -29.30 17.72
N SER A 102 11.26 -29.37 18.12
CA SER A 102 10.31 -28.28 18.40
C SER A 102 10.70 -27.42 19.61
N GLY A 103 11.86 -26.77 19.52
CA GLY A 103 12.33 -25.78 20.49
C GLY A 103 11.82 -24.37 20.14
N ALA A 104 11.71 -23.51 21.15
CA ALA A 104 11.35 -22.10 20.96
C ALA A 104 12.29 -21.35 20.00
N ILE A 105 13.54 -21.82 19.83
CA ILE A 105 14.52 -21.20 18.94
C ILE A 105 14.12 -21.39 17.47
N THR A 106 13.61 -22.56 17.08
CA THR A 106 13.24 -22.81 15.68
C THR A 106 12.04 -21.95 15.28
N THR A 107 11.06 -21.79 16.17
CA THR A 107 9.89 -20.92 15.92
C THR A 107 10.28 -19.45 15.81
N VAL A 108 11.17 -18.95 16.67
CA VAL A 108 11.69 -17.57 16.58
C VAL A 108 12.45 -17.36 15.26
N TRP A 109 13.29 -18.30 14.85
CA TRP A 109 14.02 -18.16 13.59
C TRP A 109 13.08 -18.15 12.38
N VAL A 110 12.12 -19.08 12.33
CA VAL A 110 11.12 -19.15 11.25
C VAL A 110 10.30 -17.88 11.16
N THR A 111 9.86 -17.34 12.30
CA THR A 111 9.11 -16.07 12.33
C THR A 111 9.95 -14.89 11.85
N MET A 112 11.24 -14.83 12.19
CA MET A 112 12.16 -13.82 11.66
C MET A 112 12.30 -13.91 10.13
N VAL A 113 12.39 -15.12 9.56
CA VAL A 113 12.43 -15.30 8.11
C VAL A 113 11.13 -14.80 7.47
N ILE A 114 9.97 -15.15 8.02
CA ILE A 114 8.66 -14.69 7.52
C ILE A 114 8.57 -13.17 7.51
N ILE A 115 8.95 -12.53 8.62
CA ILE A 115 8.95 -11.06 8.76
C ILE A 115 9.91 -10.44 7.74
N ALA A 116 11.16 -10.90 7.67
CA ALA A 116 12.15 -10.37 6.75
C ALA A 116 11.70 -10.48 5.29
N SER A 117 11.13 -11.63 4.92
CA SER A 117 10.55 -11.90 3.61
C SER A 117 9.43 -10.91 3.24
N ASN A 118 8.49 -10.64 4.15
CA ASN A 118 7.42 -9.66 3.91
C ASN A 118 7.95 -8.22 3.83
N VAL A 119 8.92 -7.87 4.69
CA VAL A 119 9.56 -6.55 4.72
C VAL A 119 10.30 -6.26 3.42
N VAL A 120 10.92 -7.25 2.79
CA VAL A 120 11.57 -7.07 1.48
C VAL A 120 10.56 -6.64 0.42
N ILE A 121 9.42 -7.34 0.30
CA ILE A 121 8.36 -6.97 -0.67
C ILE A 121 7.82 -5.57 -0.36
N PHE A 122 7.59 -5.28 0.92
CA PHE A 122 7.12 -3.99 1.40
C PHE A 122 8.03 -2.81 1.00
N ASN A 123 9.35 -2.99 1.04
CA ASN A 123 10.32 -1.95 0.66
C ASN A 123 10.54 -1.86 -0.85
N LEU A 124 10.49 -2.99 -1.54
CA LEU A 124 10.86 -3.10 -2.95
C LEU A 124 9.77 -2.58 -3.90
N VAL A 125 8.48 -2.80 -3.59
CA VAL A 125 7.36 -2.27 -4.38
C VAL A 125 7.35 -0.73 -4.48
N PRO A 126 7.39 0.04 -3.38
CA PRO A 126 7.38 1.50 -3.45
C PRO A 126 8.67 2.02 -4.08
N TYR A 127 9.81 1.36 -3.82
CA TYR A 127 11.07 1.70 -4.48
C TYR A 127 10.95 1.62 -6.02
N PHE A 128 10.38 0.54 -6.55
CA PHE A 128 10.15 0.41 -7.99
C PHE A 128 9.06 1.34 -8.51
N ALA A 129 7.98 1.55 -7.76
CA ALA A 129 6.92 2.49 -8.13
C ALA A 129 7.45 3.92 -8.26
N VAL A 130 8.34 4.37 -7.36
CA VAL A 130 8.88 5.74 -7.39
C VAL A 130 9.98 5.91 -8.44
N ARG A 131 10.90 4.94 -8.56
CA ARG A 131 12.08 5.10 -9.44
C ARG A 131 11.88 4.61 -10.87
N ARG A 132 11.09 3.55 -11.07
CA ARG A 132 10.97 2.89 -12.39
C ARG A 132 9.62 3.10 -13.06
N GLU A 133 8.54 3.21 -12.30
CA GLU A 133 7.23 3.48 -12.90
C GLU A 133 7.10 4.97 -13.26
N ARG A 134 6.74 5.22 -14.52
CA ARG A 134 6.53 6.57 -15.04
C ARG A 134 5.03 6.83 -15.09
N HIS A 135 4.44 7.24 -13.98
CA HIS A 135 3.03 7.66 -13.96
C HIS A 135 2.92 9.17 -14.23
N HIS A 136 1.82 9.59 -14.87
CA HIS A 136 1.52 11.01 -15.08
C HIS A 136 0.95 11.68 -13.83
N TYR A 137 0.23 10.93 -13.00
CA TYR A 137 -0.45 11.42 -11.79
C TYR A 137 0.05 10.68 -10.55
N ARG A 138 0.27 11.40 -9.43
CA ARG A 138 0.70 10.80 -8.16
C ARG A 138 -0.40 9.93 -7.55
N SER A 139 -1.65 10.36 -7.62
CA SER A 139 -2.83 9.62 -7.16
C SER A 139 -2.90 8.22 -7.78
N TYR A 140 -2.72 8.13 -9.09
CA TYR A 140 -2.69 6.86 -9.82
C TYR A 140 -1.48 6.00 -9.44
N GLN A 141 -0.32 6.62 -9.27
CA GLN A 141 0.89 5.95 -8.79
C GLN A 141 0.66 5.33 -7.40
N HIS A 142 0.04 6.06 -6.47
CA HIS A 142 -0.26 5.59 -5.13
C HIS A 142 -1.27 4.44 -5.14
N MET A 143 -2.32 4.53 -5.97
CA MET A 143 -3.30 3.44 -6.11
C MET A 143 -2.67 2.18 -6.70
N HIS A 144 -1.82 2.32 -7.72
CA HIS A 144 -1.12 1.19 -8.33
C HIS A 144 -0.11 0.56 -7.35
N MET A 145 0.60 1.38 -6.59
CA MET A 145 1.49 0.94 -5.52
C MET A 145 0.73 0.18 -4.43
N LEU A 146 -0.39 0.74 -3.93
CA LEU A 146 -1.28 0.09 -2.96
C LEU A 146 -1.76 -1.27 -3.47
N LEU A 147 -2.28 -1.32 -4.70
CA LEU A 147 -2.80 -2.55 -5.31
C LEU A 147 -1.72 -3.63 -5.39
N LYS A 148 -0.52 -3.26 -5.90
CA LYS A 148 0.61 -4.19 -6.03
C LYS A 148 1.04 -4.75 -4.68
N MET A 149 1.27 -3.88 -3.70
CA MET A 149 1.73 -4.35 -2.40
C MET A 149 0.70 -5.28 -1.75
N THR A 150 -0.58 -4.89 -1.77
CA THR A 150 -1.69 -5.67 -1.22
C THR A 150 -1.76 -7.04 -1.90
N PHE A 151 -1.74 -7.06 -3.24
CA PHE A 151 -1.78 -8.29 -4.02
C PHE A 151 -0.63 -9.24 -3.68
N PHE A 152 0.62 -8.76 -3.72
CA PHE A 152 1.77 -9.62 -3.50
C PHE A 152 1.88 -10.08 -2.04
N GLN A 153 1.48 -9.28 -1.06
CA GLN A 153 1.47 -9.70 0.34
C GLN A 153 0.40 -10.75 0.62
N ILE A 154 -0.82 -10.56 0.09
CA ILE A 154 -1.89 -11.58 0.19
C ILE A 154 -1.44 -12.85 -0.52
N PHE A 155 -0.95 -12.74 -1.76
CA PHE A 155 -0.45 -13.88 -2.53
C PHE A 155 0.64 -14.65 -1.77
N ASN A 156 1.67 -13.97 -1.27
CA ASN A 156 2.76 -14.62 -0.54
C ASN A 156 2.25 -15.34 0.71
N THR A 157 1.39 -14.69 1.50
CA THR A 157 0.86 -15.28 2.74
C THR A 157 -0.08 -16.45 2.45
N SER A 158 -1.04 -16.27 1.52
CA SER A 158 -2.00 -17.30 1.16
C SER A 158 -1.32 -18.52 0.54
N VAL A 159 -0.38 -18.32 -0.40
CA VAL A 159 0.32 -19.44 -1.04
C VAL A 159 1.23 -20.15 -0.03
N SER A 160 1.93 -19.45 0.85
CA SER A 160 2.71 -20.10 1.91
C SER A 160 1.83 -20.94 2.84
N VAL A 161 0.66 -20.43 3.27
CA VAL A 161 -0.26 -21.20 4.13
C VAL A 161 -0.86 -22.39 3.39
N LEU A 162 -1.23 -22.22 2.13
CA LEU A 162 -1.74 -23.31 1.29
C LEU A 162 -0.65 -24.34 0.96
N ALA A 163 0.61 -23.94 0.86
CA ALA A 163 1.71 -24.87 0.61
C ALA A 163 1.83 -25.93 1.72
N PHE A 164 1.49 -25.60 2.97
CA PHE A 164 1.42 -26.57 4.08
C PHE A 164 0.27 -27.57 3.95
N LEU A 165 -0.81 -27.21 3.26
CA LEU A 165 -1.84 -28.20 2.93
C LEU A 165 -1.33 -29.22 1.91
N PHE A 166 -0.46 -28.81 1.00
CA PHE A 166 -0.07 -29.63 -0.15
C PHE A 166 1.28 -30.35 -0.02
N LEU A 167 2.24 -29.79 0.72
CA LEU A 167 3.63 -30.27 0.73
C LEU A 167 4.02 -31.07 1.97
N THR A 168 3.40 -30.85 3.13
CA THR A 168 3.83 -31.49 4.39
C THR A 168 3.07 -32.77 4.74
N TRP A 169 2.21 -33.27 3.85
CA TRP A 169 1.55 -34.57 4.04
C TRP A 169 2.41 -35.75 3.56
N ASP A 170 3.72 -35.73 3.81
CA ASP A 170 4.54 -36.93 3.70
C ASP A 170 4.72 -37.48 5.11
N VAL A 171 3.61 -37.94 5.70
CA VAL A 171 3.65 -38.66 6.98
C VAL A 171 4.37 -39.97 6.71
N ASP A 172 5.52 -40.15 7.35
CA ASP A 172 6.33 -41.35 7.28
C ASP A 172 5.45 -42.60 7.25
N SER A 173 5.55 -43.33 6.14
CA SER A 173 4.83 -44.57 5.81
C SER A 173 4.85 -45.68 6.87
N ASN A 174 5.53 -45.48 8.00
CA ASN A 174 5.61 -46.42 9.12
C ASN A 174 4.51 -46.22 10.19
N THR A 175 3.87 -45.05 10.27
CA THR A 175 2.59 -44.88 10.98
C THR A 175 1.44 -45.10 10.00
N ALA A 176 1.35 -46.33 9.49
CA ALA A 176 0.24 -46.76 8.67
C ALA A 176 -1.07 -46.48 9.42
N CYS A 177 -1.97 -45.70 8.80
CA CYS A 177 -3.38 -45.74 9.19
C CYS A 177 -3.81 -47.22 9.20
N PRO A 178 -4.29 -47.77 10.34
CA PRO A 178 -4.57 -49.20 10.49
C PRO A 178 -5.75 -49.72 9.62
N LEU A 179 -6.19 -48.94 8.64
CA LEU A 179 -7.30 -49.24 7.73
C LEU A 179 -6.90 -49.41 6.26
N SER A 180 -5.64 -49.15 5.88
CA SER A 180 -5.17 -49.46 4.52
C SER A 180 -4.70 -50.91 4.44
N SER A 181 -5.62 -51.82 4.09
CA SER A 181 -5.26 -53.18 3.68
C SER A 181 -4.18 -53.12 2.58
N PRO A 182 -3.09 -53.90 2.71
CA PRO A 182 -1.85 -53.72 1.94
C PRO A 182 -1.88 -54.18 0.47
N SER A 183 -3.02 -54.20 -0.21
CA SER A 183 -3.15 -54.95 -1.48
C SER A 183 -2.99 -54.16 -2.78
N SER A 184 -2.48 -52.92 -2.80
CA SER A 184 -2.18 -52.26 -4.09
C SER A 184 -1.05 -51.24 -4.00
N GLY A 185 0.16 -51.66 -4.40
CA GLY A 185 1.41 -50.90 -4.38
C GLY A 185 1.50 -49.76 -5.38
N ARG A 186 0.50 -48.85 -5.42
CA ARG A 186 0.55 -47.65 -6.23
C ARG A 186 0.59 -46.43 -5.31
N ALA A 187 1.76 -45.82 -5.20
CA ALA A 187 1.95 -44.53 -4.55
C ALA A 187 0.97 -43.52 -5.16
N ARG A 188 -0.13 -43.24 -4.44
CA ARG A 188 -1.11 -42.23 -4.83
C ARG A 188 -0.66 -40.90 -4.24
N PRO A 189 -0.65 -39.81 -5.03
CA PRO A 189 -0.28 -38.50 -4.51
C PRO A 189 -1.23 -38.08 -3.37
N ALA A 190 -0.67 -37.38 -2.39
CA ALA A 190 -1.25 -36.95 -1.11
C ALA A 190 -2.55 -36.09 -1.15
N PHE A 191 -3.21 -35.97 -2.30
CA PHE A 191 -4.48 -35.26 -2.46
C PHE A 191 -5.70 -35.98 -1.84
N ALA A 192 -5.50 -37.11 -1.15
CA ALA A 192 -6.58 -38.01 -0.72
C ALA A 192 -7.03 -37.85 0.74
N CYS A 193 -6.79 -36.71 1.41
CA CYS A 193 -7.44 -36.46 2.71
C CYS A 193 -8.92 -36.08 2.59
N THR A 194 -9.37 -35.77 1.36
CA THR A 194 -10.78 -35.57 1.04
C THR A 194 -11.26 -36.77 0.24
N HIS A 195 -11.74 -37.80 0.94
CA HIS A 195 -12.44 -38.87 0.26
C HIS A 195 -13.85 -38.38 -0.07
N MET A 196 -14.03 -37.84 -1.29
CA MET A 196 -15.38 -37.68 -1.84
C MET A 196 -15.95 -39.07 -2.10
N ARG A 197 -16.75 -39.57 -1.15
CA ARG A 197 -17.50 -40.81 -1.33
C ARG A 197 -18.88 -40.41 -1.86
N LEU A 198 -19.29 -40.94 -3.01
CA LEU A 198 -20.69 -40.84 -3.41
C LEU A 198 -21.51 -41.72 -2.45
N GLY A 199 -22.03 -41.10 -1.39
CA GLY A 199 -22.91 -41.73 -0.43
C GLY A 199 -24.35 -41.71 -0.93
N GLY A 200 -24.83 -42.83 -1.47
CA GLY A 200 -26.25 -43.02 -1.80
C GLY A 200 -26.84 -41.96 -2.75
N PRO A 201 -28.18 -41.93 -2.96
CA PRO A 201 -28.79 -41.12 -4.01
C PRO A 201 -28.81 -39.63 -3.62
N GLY A 202 -27.69 -38.94 -3.88
CA GLY A 202 -27.64 -37.48 -4.06
C GLY A 202 -26.92 -36.66 -2.99
N LEU A 203 -26.35 -37.25 -1.94
CA LEU A 203 -25.60 -36.51 -0.92
C LEU A 203 -24.09 -36.73 -1.07
N LEU A 204 -23.39 -35.65 -1.38
CA LEU A 204 -21.94 -35.62 -1.42
C LEU A 204 -21.43 -35.55 0.03
N GLU A 205 -21.15 -36.70 0.64
CA GLU A 205 -20.54 -36.76 1.96
C GLU A 205 -19.03 -36.52 1.82
N ILE A 206 -18.56 -35.39 2.35
CA ILE A 206 -17.15 -35.03 2.39
C ILE A 206 -16.61 -35.53 3.73
N ASP A 207 -16.03 -36.72 3.73
CA ASP A 207 -15.34 -37.26 4.91
C ASP A 207 -13.93 -36.66 4.96
N VAL A 208 -13.66 -35.86 6.01
CA VAL A 208 -12.38 -35.18 6.22
C VAL A 208 -11.70 -35.82 7.41
N ASP A 209 -10.51 -36.40 7.17
CA ASP A 209 -9.75 -37.06 8.23
C ASP A 209 -9.40 -36.07 9.37
N ALA A 210 -9.84 -36.38 10.59
CA ALA A 210 -9.60 -35.55 11.77
C ALA A 210 -8.11 -35.32 12.04
N LEU A 211 -7.24 -36.28 11.68
CA LEU A 211 -5.79 -36.15 11.83
C LEU A 211 -5.22 -35.10 10.88
N CYS A 212 -5.70 -35.06 9.63
CA CYS A 212 -5.31 -34.06 8.64
C CYS A 212 -5.70 -32.65 9.10
N VAL A 213 -6.93 -32.51 9.56
CA VAL A 213 -7.45 -31.25 10.10
C VAL A 213 -6.62 -30.79 11.30
N SER A 214 -6.35 -31.68 12.25
CA SER A 214 -5.53 -31.38 13.43
C SER A 214 -4.11 -30.95 13.04
N HIS A 215 -3.49 -31.64 12.08
CA HIS A 215 -2.16 -31.30 11.61
C HIS A 215 -2.14 -29.90 10.97
N TRP A 216 -3.09 -29.59 10.09
CA TRP A 216 -3.17 -28.28 9.46
C TRP A 216 -3.39 -27.14 10.48
N TYR A 217 -4.20 -27.36 11.51
CA TYR A 217 -4.36 -26.37 12.58
C TYR A 217 -3.05 -26.17 13.37
N SER A 218 -2.28 -27.23 13.61
CA SER A 218 -1.02 -27.12 14.34
C SER A 218 0.08 -26.41 13.55
N THR A 219 0.10 -26.56 12.21
CA THR A 219 1.15 -26.02 11.33
C THR A 219 0.66 -24.80 10.54
N GLY A 220 -0.26 -25.00 9.61
CA GLY A 220 -0.76 -23.98 8.69
C GLY A 220 -1.42 -22.79 9.39
N ALA A 221 -2.30 -23.05 10.36
CA ALA A 221 -2.93 -21.97 11.12
C ALA A 221 -1.92 -21.20 11.97
N LEU A 222 -0.93 -21.89 12.55
CA LEU A 222 0.14 -21.25 13.32
C LEU A 222 1.03 -20.35 12.45
N VAL A 223 1.38 -20.79 11.22
CA VAL A 223 2.11 -19.96 10.24
C VAL A 223 1.31 -18.71 9.88
N LEU A 224 0.01 -18.86 9.61
CA LEU A 224 -0.87 -17.74 9.31
C LEU A 224 -0.92 -16.74 10.48
N MET A 225 -1.15 -17.23 11.70
CA MET A 225 -1.23 -16.38 12.89
C MET A 225 0.11 -15.69 13.17
N ASN A 226 1.22 -16.40 13.09
CA ASN A 226 2.55 -15.82 13.27
C ASN A 226 2.87 -14.75 12.23
N GLY A 227 2.49 -14.97 10.97
CA GLY A 227 2.63 -13.96 9.92
C GLY A 227 1.81 -12.71 10.20
N LEU A 228 0.54 -12.88 10.59
CA LEU A 228 -0.35 -11.77 10.94
C LEU A 228 0.11 -11.01 12.19
N PHE A 229 0.56 -11.71 13.23
CA PHE A 229 1.10 -11.10 14.45
C PHE A 229 2.43 -10.40 14.18
N GLY A 230 3.32 -11.00 13.38
CA GLY A 230 4.58 -10.38 12.97
C GLY A 230 4.34 -9.07 12.22
N ASP A 231 3.43 -9.08 11.26
CA ASP A 231 3.05 -7.86 10.53
C ASP A 231 2.41 -6.82 11.44
N LEU A 232 1.51 -7.21 12.35
CA LEU A 232 0.92 -6.32 13.36
C LEU A 232 2.00 -5.70 14.26
N ALA A 233 2.86 -6.51 14.86
CA ALA A 233 3.87 -6.05 15.81
C ALA A 233 4.92 -5.15 15.13
N VAL A 234 5.42 -5.54 13.96
CA VAL A 234 6.46 -4.79 13.26
C VAL A 234 5.87 -3.57 12.57
N ILE A 235 4.77 -3.71 11.83
CA ILE A 235 4.26 -2.61 11.01
C ILE A 235 3.50 -1.60 11.87
N LEU A 236 2.48 -2.02 12.62
CA LEU A 236 1.74 -1.09 13.48
C LEU A 236 2.58 -0.65 14.69
N GLY A 237 3.33 -1.58 15.28
CA GLY A 237 4.12 -1.30 16.49
C GLY A 237 5.43 -0.55 16.22
N ILE A 238 6.27 -0.99 15.29
CA ILE A 238 7.58 -0.36 15.06
C ILE A 238 7.46 0.74 14.02
N ILE A 239 6.96 0.41 12.82
CA ILE A 239 6.99 1.34 11.69
C ILE A 239 6.02 2.50 11.91
N GLU A 240 4.76 2.23 12.27
CA GLU A 240 3.75 3.29 12.39
C GLU A 240 3.89 4.12 13.66
N PHE A 241 4.20 3.49 14.79
CA PHE A 241 4.30 4.17 16.08
C PHE A 241 5.65 4.87 16.25
N VAL A 242 6.77 4.16 16.00
CA VAL A 242 8.11 4.73 16.21
C VAL A 242 8.55 5.59 15.03
N ARG A 243 8.13 5.25 13.79
CA ARG A 243 8.59 5.92 12.55
C ARG A 243 10.10 6.16 12.58
N PRO A 244 10.90 5.09 12.75
CA PRO A 244 12.32 5.20 13.04
C PRO A 244 13.05 6.00 11.95
N GLU A 245 12.58 5.93 10.70
CA GLU A 245 13.15 6.71 9.59
C GLU A 245 13.05 8.22 9.84
N LYS A 246 11.96 8.70 10.45
CA LYS A 246 11.77 10.13 10.75
C LYS A 246 12.53 10.55 11.98
N LEU A 247 12.55 9.72 13.03
CA LEU A 247 13.35 9.99 14.22
C LEU A 247 14.84 10.05 13.86
N PHE A 248 15.30 9.10 13.06
CA PHE A 248 16.67 9.05 12.58
C PHE A 248 16.98 10.22 11.64
N ALA A 249 16.14 10.48 10.63
CA ALA A 249 16.34 11.60 9.72
C ALA A 249 16.36 12.94 10.48
N ARG A 250 15.48 13.15 11.45
CA ARG A 250 15.48 14.37 12.28
C ARG A 250 16.72 14.44 13.15
N ARG A 251 17.11 13.34 13.80
CA ARG A 251 18.26 13.36 14.72
C ARG A 251 19.59 13.53 13.98
N VAL A 252 19.73 12.98 12.77
CA VAL A 252 20.99 13.01 12.01
C VAL A 252 21.01 14.13 10.99
N ARG A 253 19.97 14.29 10.15
CA ARG A 253 19.98 15.30 9.07
C ARG A 253 19.69 16.70 9.57
N ALA A 254 18.84 16.89 10.59
CA ALA A 254 18.56 18.24 11.08
C ALA A 254 19.80 18.91 11.68
N LEU A 255 20.75 18.12 12.22
CA LEU A 255 22.03 18.64 12.70
C LEU A 255 22.97 19.10 11.57
N HIS A 256 22.77 18.59 10.34
CA HIS A 256 23.65 18.86 9.20
C HIS A 256 23.00 19.76 8.13
N ALA A 257 21.75 20.21 8.34
CA ALA A 257 21.07 21.08 7.40
C ALA A 257 21.70 22.48 7.45
N ALA A 258 22.35 22.89 6.37
CA ALA A 258 23.00 24.20 6.27
C ALA A 258 21.99 25.31 6.00
N THR A 259 20.85 24.96 5.39
CA THR A 259 19.82 25.91 5.00
C THR A 259 18.47 25.60 5.62
N GLN A 260 17.66 26.64 5.83
CA GLN A 260 16.27 26.49 6.28
C GLN A 260 15.45 25.62 5.32
N THR A 261 15.76 25.67 4.02
CA THR A 261 15.08 24.85 3.00
C THR A 261 15.37 23.37 3.22
N GLU A 262 16.62 22.97 3.41
CA GLU A 262 16.97 21.57 3.72
C GLU A 262 16.35 21.11 5.04
N MET A 263 16.29 22.00 6.03
CA MET A 263 15.61 21.70 7.29
C MET A 263 14.10 21.49 7.06
N ASN A 264 13.45 22.39 6.31
CA ASN A 264 12.03 22.28 5.96
C ASN A 264 11.74 21.00 5.17
N GLU A 265 12.59 20.63 4.21
CA GLU A 265 12.48 19.37 3.46
C GLU A 265 12.60 18.15 4.39
N GLY A 266 13.45 18.21 5.41
CA GLY A 266 13.57 17.15 6.42
C GLY A 266 12.33 17.03 7.34
N TYR A 267 11.56 18.10 7.49
CA TYR A 267 10.33 18.13 8.30
C TYR A 267 9.05 17.96 7.48
N GLU A 268 9.10 18.17 6.16
CA GLU A 268 7.97 17.94 5.26
C GLU A 268 7.60 16.46 5.30
N LEU A 269 6.45 16.16 5.90
CA LEU A 269 5.96 14.80 5.92
C LEU A 269 5.47 14.47 4.52
N ASP A 270 6.10 13.48 3.88
CA ASP A 270 5.51 12.74 2.77
C ASP A 270 4.24 12.02 3.25
N ALA A 271 3.15 12.77 3.36
CA ALA A 271 1.82 12.26 3.73
C ALA A 271 1.30 11.31 2.65
N ASP A 272 1.78 11.49 1.43
CA ASP A 272 1.42 10.80 0.20
C ASP A 272 1.75 9.30 0.24
N LEU A 273 2.91 8.93 0.76
CA LEU A 273 3.35 7.52 0.84
C LEU A 273 2.68 6.76 1.98
N TYR A 274 2.34 7.45 3.08
CA TYR A 274 1.79 6.82 4.29
C TYR A 274 0.46 6.11 4.03
N LEU A 275 -0.39 6.67 3.18
CA LEU A 275 -1.75 6.18 3.00
C LEU A 275 -1.80 4.79 2.33
N PRO A 276 -1.12 4.54 1.20
CA PRO A 276 -0.96 3.20 0.63
C PRO A 276 -0.42 2.15 1.62
N PHE A 277 0.54 2.53 2.47
CA PHE A 277 1.16 1.59 3.41
C PHE A 277 0.21 1.05 4.48
N ARG A 278 -0.81 1.81 4.85
CA ARG A 278 -1.79 1.37 5.86
C ARG A 278 -2.94 0.61 5.22
N TYR A 279 -3.46 1.13 4.11
CA TYR A 279 -4.57 0.48 3.43
C TYR A 279 -4.20 -0.91 2.94
N GLN A 280 -2.96 -1.16 2.52
CA GLN A 280 -2.52 -2.52 2.16
C GLN A 280 -2.65 -3.50 3.33
N LEU A 281 -2.32 -3.06 4.57
CA LEU A 281 -2.27 -3.94 5.74
C LEU A 281 -3.69 -4.26 6.20
N THR A 282 -4.54 -3.22 6.23
CA THR A 282 -5.98 -3.33 6.44
C THR A 282 -6.61 -4.28 5.44
N LEU A 283 -6.33 -4.10 4.14
CA LEU A 283 -6.86 -4.98 3.09
C LEU A 283 -6.33 -6.41 3.25
N LYS A 284 -5.04 -6.60 3.55
CA LYS A 284 -4.45 -7.92 3.82
C LYS A 284 -5.20 -8.64 4.94
N VAL A 285 -5.40 -7.98 6.09
CA VAL A 285 -6.11 -8.57 7.23
C VAL A 285 -7.55 -8.91 6.88
N VAL A 286 -8.28 -8.03 6.18
CA VAL A 286 -9.66 -8.28 5.73
C VAL A 286 -9.73 -9.47 4.80
N PHE A 287 -8.86 -9.51 3.78
CA PHE A 287 -8.86 -10.60 2.80
C PHE A 287 -8.48 -11.94 3.43
N LEU A 288 -7.43 -11.98 4.26
CA LEU A 288 -7.02 -13.22 4.93
C LEU A 288 -8.07 -13.70 5.94
N THR A 289 -8.70 -12.78 6.67
CA THR A 289 -9.81 -13.12 7.56
C THR A 289 -10.98 -13.67 6.75
N ALA A 290 -11.41 -13.00 5.67
CA ALA A 290 -12.50 -13.49 4.84
C ALA A 290 -12.21 -14.86 4.22
N MET A 291 -10.97 -15.10 3.79
CA MET A 291 -10.54 -16.36 3.18
C MET A 291 -10.46 -17.52 4.19
N PHE A 292 -9.92 -17.27 5.39
CA PHE A 292 -9.60 -18.33 6.35
C PHE A 292 -10.53 -18.38 7.57
N CYS A 293 -11.48 -17.45 7.73
CA CYS A 293 -12.43 -17.44 8.85
C CYS A 293 -13.26 -18.73 8.98
N PRO A 294 -13.73 -19.38 7.90
CA PRO A 294 -14.48 -20.64 8.05
C PRO A 294 -13.66 -21.74 8.73
N ALA A 295 -12.34 -21.74 8.54
CA ALA A 295 -11.44 -22.67 9.19
C ALA A 295 -10.97 -22.16 10.56
N ILE A 296 -10.65 -20.87 10.69
CA ILE A 296 -10.09 -20.29 11.92
C ILE A 296 -10.98 -19.12 12.38
N PRO A 297 -12.05 -19.39 13.15
CA PRO A 297 -12.97 -18.34 13.62
C PRO A 297 -12.29 -17.26 14.49
N LEU A 298 -11.17 -17.60 15.14
CA LEU A 298 -10.37 -16.65 15.93
C LEU A 298 -9.78 -15.49 15.11
N LEU A 299 -9.76 -15.59 13.78
CA LEU A 299 -9.35 -14.48 12.91
C LEU A 299 -10.31 -13.29 12.98
N LEU A 300 -11.61 -13.50 13.26
CA LEU A 300 -12.60 -12.42 13.39
C LEU A 300 -12.30 -11.47 14.56
N PRO A 301 -12.19 -11.93 15.82
CA PRO A 301 -11.85 -11.04 16.93
C PRO A 301 -10.46 -10.43 16.75
N PHE A 302 -9.51 -11.15 16.16
CA PHE A 302 -8.20 -10.60 15.80
C PHE A 302 -8.31 -9.43 14.81
N ALA A 303 -9.05 -9.60 13.72
CA ALA A 303 -9.27 -8.56 12.72
C ALA A 303 -10.01 -7.36 13.31
N SER A 304 -11.00 -7.60 14.17
CA SER A 304 -11.71 -6.55 14.90
C SER A 304 -10.76 -5.72 15.78
N ALA A 305 -9.91 -6.39 16.57
CA ALA A 305 -8.91 -5.73 17.41
C ALA A 305 -7.90 -4.94 16.55
N PHE A 306 -7.45 -5.51 15.44
CA PHE A 306 -6.58 -4.85 14.47
C PHE A 306 -7.21 -3.58 13.90
N MET A 307 -8.48 -3.63 13.49
CA MET A 307 -9.20 -2.47 12.95
C MET A 307 -9.40 -1.39 14.01
N PHE A 308 -9.70 -1.79 15.24
CA PHE A 308 -9.81 -0.86 16.36
C PHE A 308 -8.48 -0.17 16.67
N ALA A 309 -7.38 -0.92 16.74
CA ALA A 309 -6.04 -0.37 16.93
C ALA A 309 -5.65 0.59 15.81
N SER A 310 -5.86 0.17 14.56
CA SER A 310 -5.62 0.99 13.37
C SER A 310 -6.43 2.29 13.39
N HIS A 311 -7.72 2.21 13.76
CA HIS A 311 -8.59 3.38 13.92
C HIS A 311 -8.09 4.33 15.02
N ARG A 312 -7.61 3.80 16.14
CA ARG A 312 -7.03 4.60 17.22
C ARG A 312 -5.78 5.32 16.74
N VAL A 313 -4.84 4.63 16.08
CA VAL A 313 -3.62 5.24 15.52
C VAL A 313 -3.96 6.33 14.50
N ASP A 314 -4.97 6.09 13.67
CA ASP A 314 -5.52 7.08 12.73
C ASP A 314 -6.00 8.35 13.42
N ARG A 315 -6.80 8.19 14.46
CA ARG A 315 -7.39 9.30 15.20
C ARG A 315 -6.32 10.13 15.90
N HIS A 316 -5.32 9.50 16.50
CA HIS A 316 -4.19 10.20 17.11
C HIS A 316 -3.38 10.97 16.06
N SER A 317 -3.09 10.34 14.92
CA SER A 317 -2.36 10.97 13.82
C SER A 317 -3.07 12.19 13.23
N ARG A 318 -4.40 12.15 13.13
CA ARG A 318 -5.19 13.31 12.67
C ARG A 318 -5.23 14.43 13.71
N SER A 319 -5.32 14.09 14.99
CA SER A 319 -5.37 15.07 16.07
C SER A 319 -4.05 15.83 16.16
N ALA A 320 -2.92 15.12 16.14
CA ALA A 320 -1.59 15.73 16.10
C ALA A 320 -1.38 16.64 14.87
N ARG A 321 -1.93 16.26 13.70
CA ARG A 321 -1.86 17.12 12.50
C ARG A 321 -2.68 18.39 12.66
N ARG A 322 -3.86 18.34 13.28
CA ARG A 322 -4.67 19.53 13.55
C ARG A 322 -3.94 20.51 14.47
N GLU A 323 -3.31 20.01 15.54
CA GLU A 323 -2.53 20.83 16.47
C GLU A 323 -1.33 21.51 15.80
N SER A 324 -0.62 20.80 14.92
CA SER A 324 0.49 21.38 14.14
C SER A 324 0.03 22.48 13.18
N ILE A 325 -1.11 22.29 12.50
CA ILE A 325 -1.67 23.32 11.61
C ILE A 325 -2.09 24.55 12.42
N ILE A 326 -2.78 24.35 13.55
CA ILE A 326 -3.19 25.45 14.43
C ILE A 326 -1.95 26.22 14.92
N SER A 327 -0.89 25.52 15.35
CA SER A 327 0.36 26.14 15.80
C SER A 327 1.07 26.90 14.69
N ALA A 328 1.09 26.37 13.46
CA ALA A 328 1.67 27.03 12.30
C ALA A 328 0.88 28.30 11.91
N VAL A 329 -0.45 28.24 11.94
CA VAL A 329 -1.33 29.39 11.67
C VAL A 329 -1.15 30.48 12.73
N ILE A 330 -1.04 30.11 14.01
CA ILE A 330 -0.78 31.05 15.11
C ILE A 330 0.59 31.72 14.93
N ASN A 331 1.65 30.94 14.68
CA ASN A 331 3.01 31.48 14.49
C ASN A 331 3.10 32.40 13.25
N HIS A 332 2.46 32.03 12.14
CA HIS A 332 2.43 32.89 10.95
C HIS A 332 1.66 34.20 11.21
N SER A 333 0.56 34.14 11.96
CA SER A 333 -0.21 35.33 12.34
C SER A 333 0.59 36.27 13.26
N LEU A 334 1.34 35.72 14.23
CA LEU A 334 2.23 36.49 15.10
C LEU A 334 3.39 37.14 14.33
N LEU A 335 3.92 36.46 13.31
CA LEU A 335 5.01 36.99 12.48
C LEU A 335 4.53 38.16 11.58
N ILE A 336 3.30 38.08 11.06
CA ILE A 336 2.66 39.19 10.34
C ILE A 336 2.41 40.39 11.28
N LEU A 337 1.92 40.12 12.50
CA LEU A 337 1.72 41.17 13.52
C LEU A 337 3.03 41.84 13.95
N GLY A 338 4.11 41.07 14.12
CA GLY A 338 5.42 41.59 14.46
C GLY A 338 6.03 42.46 13.35
N THR A 339 5.94 42.02 12.10
CA THR A 339 6.49 42.77 10.94
C THR A 339 5.72 44.06 10.67
N THR A 340 4.40 44.06 10.84
CA THR A 340 3.57 45.28 10.73
C THR A 340 3.85 46.27 11.86
N CYS A 341 4.05 45.80 13.10
CA CYS A 341 4.44 46.68 14.22
C CYS A 341 5.83 47.31 14.02
N CYS A 342 6.82 46.54 13.53
CA CYS A 342 8.14 47.07 13.21
C CYS A 342 8.10 48.10 12.07
N ALA A 343 7.30 47.87 11.03
CA ALA A 343 7.10 48.83 9.95
C ALA A 343 6.44 50.13 10.43
N CYS A 344 5.52 50.06 11.40
CA CYS A 344 4.87 51.24 11.98
C CYS A 344 5.80 52.03 12.91
N SER A 345 6.64 51.35 13.70
CA SER A 345 7.67 51.97 14.55
C SER A 345 8.72 52.71 13.72
N SER A 346 9.17 52.12 12.61
CA SER A 346 10.14 52.76 11.70
C SER A 346 9.59 54.03 11.04
N ARG A 347 8.26 54.18 10.91
CA ARG A 347 7.62 55.35 10.30
C ARG A 347 7.36 56.50 11.27
N ARG A 348 7.58 56.29 12.59
CA ARG A 348 7.49 57.35 13.61
C ARG A 348 8.85 58.01 13.93
N ARG A 349 9.96 57.45 13.43
CA ARG A 349 11.32 57.99 13.64
C ARG A 349 11.92 58.68 12.40
N ALA A 350 11.21 58.65 11.28
CA ALA A 350 11.47 59.49 10.10
C ALA A 350 10.35 60.53 10.05
#